data_AF-A0A8S9YY55-F1
#
_entry.id   AF-A0A8S9YY55-F1
#
_cell.length_a   1.000
_cell.length_b   1.000
_cell.length_c   1.000
_cell.angle_alpha   90.00
_cell.angle_beta   90.00
_cell.angle_gamma   90.00
#
_symmetry.space_group_name_H-M   'P 1'
#
loop_
_entity.id
_entity.type
_entity.pdbx_description
1 polymer ?
#
loop_
_entity_poly.entity_id
_entity_poly.type
_entity_poly.pdbx_seq_one_letter_code
_entity_poly.pdbx_strand_id
1 'polypeptide(L)'
;MRGLKVVNRTLVMLKSMFYYDGRLQKSQVKCNPNTTLLLQCQQDMHSTSNRIDLHFVVDGEADDAMKRIFSHWRLDNVNLRTYRMDDYLKQFRYVPNRHVAGVTPLLKLVIPTILPVGVEKVIYIDTDTLFHANVKQLWDNFDQFDENQLMGLALEQVDVSSYCGKAVVNPIPCPGINAGIMLLHLKKLRGHAWDSMWKQIIKEETFGGRFLRVGEQQVLNGIIARNPKLYYNLPCEWNVQLCFDSGRKTCPVVWPINYPNSTNCETMRTSSFPRVKLTHHNTSPKPGDDRFQSKIPTTPEARSEVVLMSFTHGYPRGCGSYEHTTYLLVLFDLGSYR
;
A
#
# COMPACT_ATOMS: atom_id res chain seq x y z
N MET A 1 11.26 20.47 4.90
CA MET A 1 10.04 20.47 4.05
C MET A 1 9.48 19.07 4.04
N ARG A 2 8.32 18.82 4.69
CA ARG A 2 7.79 17.46 4.88
C ARG A 2 7.13 16.90 3.61
N GLY A 3 6.59 17.75 2.72
CA GLY A 3 5.96 17.35 1.46
C GLY A 3 6.92 16.68 0.47
N LEU A 4 8.10 17.28 0.24
CA LEU A 4 9.15 16.75 -0.66
C LEU A 4 9.63 15.32 -0.29
N LYS A 5 9.69 14.99 1.01
CA LYS A 5 10.08 13.65 1.47
C LYS A 5 9.08 12.59 1.00
N VAL A 6 7.78 12.91 1.02
CA VAL A 6 6.70 11.99 0.61
C VAL A 6 6.63 11.86 -0.91
N VAL A 7 6.98 12.92 -1.65
CA VAL A 7 7.15 12.86 -3.12
C VAL A 7 8.21 11.81 -3.48
N ASN A 8 9.40 11.84 -2.87
CA ASN A 8 10.46 10.86 -3.18
C ASN A 8 10.03 9.42 -2.90
N ARG A 9 9.38 9.16 -1.76
CA ARG A 9 8.81 7.83 -1.43
C ARG A 9 7.83 7.36 -2.50
N THR A 10 6.94 8.26 -2.93
CA THR A 10 5.96 8.00 -3.99
C THR A 10 6.62 7.68 -5.32
N LEU A 11 7.67 8.40 -5.71
CA LEU A 11 8.41 8.11 -6.95
C LEU A 11 9.06 6.73 -6.92
N VAL A 12 9.62 6.33 -5.78
CA VAL A 12 10.20 4.99 -5.61
C VAL A 12 9.12 3.91 -5.74
N MET A 13 8.00 4.07 -5.03
CA MET A 13 6.85 3.16 -5.14
C MET A 13 6.37 3.04 -6.58
N LEU A 14 6.12 4.16 -7.28
CA LEU A 14 5.66 4.18 -8.66
C LEU A 14 6.67 3.55 -9.64
N LYS A 15 7.97 3.77 -9.45
CA LYS A 15 9.01 3.11 -10.27
C LYS A 15 8.94 1.60 -10.14
N SER A 16 8.78 1.09 -8.91
CA SER A 16 8.61 -0.35 -8.70
C SER A 16 7.34 -0.87 -9.38
N MET A 17 6.23 -0.14 -9.28
CA MET A 17 4.97 -0.50 -9.94
C MET A 17 5.12 -0.54 -11.46
N PHE A 18 5.63 0.53 -12.07
CA PHE A 18 5.79 0.64 -13.52
C PHE A 18 6.80 -0.36 -14.09
N TYR A 19 7.76 -0.81 -13.27
CA TYR A 19 8.64 -1.90 -13.65
C TYR A 19 7.88 -3.23 -13.82
N TYR A 20 7.06 -3.62 -12.84
CA TYR A 20 6.25 -4.84 -12.93
C TYR A 20 5.05 -4.71 -13.89
N ASP A 21 4.63 -3.49 -14.20
CA ASP A 21 3.67 -3.19 -15.26
C ASP A 21 4.28 -3.27 -16.68
N GLY A 22 5.62 -3.36 -16.79
CA GLY A 22 6.33 -3.42 -18.07
C GLY A 22 6.53 -2.06 -18.76
N ARG A 23 6.20 -0.95 -18.09
CA ARG A 23 6.36 0.43 -18.62
C ARG A 23 7.74 1.03 -18.38
N LEU A 24 8.46 0.55 -17.38
CA LEU A 24 9.82 0.99 -17.09
C LEU A 24 10.83 -0.03 -17.63
N GLN A 25 11.41 0.25 -18.80
CA GLN A 25 12.45 -0.59 -19.40
C GLN A 25 13.85 -0.27 -18.84
N LYS A 26 14.68 -1.30 -18.67
CA LYS A 26 16.03 -1.26 -18.08
C LYS A 26 17.09 -0.49 -18.90
N SER A 27 16.73 0.06 -20.06
CA SER A 27 17.70 0.58 -21.02
C SER A 27 18.13 2.02 -20.70
N GLN A 28 19.09 2.19 -19.78
CA GLN A 28 20.20 3.15 -19.91
C GLN A 28 21.19 3.12 -18.72
N VAL A 29 21.68 1.94 -18.34
CA VAL A 29 23.03 1.82 -17.74
C VAL A 29 23.60 0.52 -18.29
N LYS A 30 24.76 0.58 -18.97
CA LYS A 30 25.43 -0.56 -19.61
C LYS A 30 25.49 -1.78 -18.66
N CYS A 31 24.59 -2.75 -18.84
CA CYS A 31 24.73 -4.08 -18.26
C CYS A 31 25.37 -4.98 -19.31
N ASN A 32 26.57 -5.47 -19.01
CA ASN A 32 27.37 -6.31 -19.89
C ASN A 32 26.64 -7.66 -20.15
N PRO A 33 26.54 -8.15 -21.39
CA PRO A 33 25.63 -9.23 -21.77
C PRO A 33 26.12 -10.67 -21.47
N ASN A 34 27.03 -10.88 -20.52
CA ASN A 34 27.64 -12.20 -20.28
C ASN A 34 27.16 -12.92 -19.01
N THR A 35 25.92 -12.72 -18.60
CA THR A 35 25.26 -13.60 -17.63
C THR A 35 23.98 -14.16 -18.24
N THR A 36 23.94 -15.49 -18.35
CA THR A 36 22.79 -16.28 -18.76
C THR A 36 21.53 -15.75 -18.05
N LEU A 37 20.62 -15.14 -18.81
CA LEU A 37 19.34 -14.63 -18.31
C LEU A 37 18.52 -15.83 -17.83
N LEU A 38 18.53 -16.09 -16.52
CA LEU A 38 17.53 -16.93 -15.88
C LEU A 38 16.19 -16.20 -15.96
N LEU A 39 15.20 -16.89 -16.53
CA LEU A 39 13.88 -16.37 -16.84
C LEU A 39 13.28 -15.62 -15.64
N GLN A 40 13.00 -14.34 -15.82
CA GLN A 40 11.92 -13.68 -15.07
C GLN A 40 10.66 -14.53 -15.23
N CYS A 41 9.98 -14.85 -14.14
CA CYS A 41 8.79 -15.69 -14.24
C CYS A 41 7.76 -14.96 -15.12
N GLN A 42 7.47 -15.53 -16.29
CA GLN A 42 6.63 -14.94 -17.35
C GLN A 42 5.27 -14.43 -16.85
N GLN A 43 4.78 -14.98 -15.73
CA GLN A 43 3.53 -14.62 -15.06
C GLN A 43 3.53 -13.21 -14.44
N ASP A 44 4.70 -12.62 -14.19
CA ASP A 44 4.82 -11.29 -13.58
C ASP A 44 4.93 -10.15 -14.60
N MET A 45 5.31 -10.48 -15.85
CA MET A 45 5.47 -9.53 -16.94
C MET A 45 4.36 -9.71 -17.96
N HIS A 46 3.21 -9.13 -17.66
CA HIS A 46 2.21 -8.90 -18.68
C HIS A 46 2.38 -7.48 -19.20
N SER A 47 2.81 -7.34 -20.46
CA SER A 47 2.65 -6.08 -21.19
C SER A 47 1.15 -5.89 -21.39
N THR A 48 0.53 -5.19 -20.45
CA THR A 48 -0.84 -4.76 -20.63
C THR A 48 -0.82 -3.28 -20.98
N SER A 49 -1.36 -2.93 -22.15
CA SER A 49 -1.66 -1.55 -22.54
C SER A 49 -2.84 -0.97 -21.72
N ASN A 50 -2.92 -1.31 -20.44
CA ASN A 50 -3.99 -0.89 -19.55
C ASN A 50 -3.77 0.56 -19.17
N ARG A 51 -4.77 1.39 -19.43
CA ARG A 51 -4.87 2.73 -18.86
C ARG A 51 -4.79 2.68 -17.33
N ILE A 52 -3.94 3.54 -16.76
CA ILE A 52 -3.89 3.80 -15.31
C ILE A 52 -4.19 5.27 -15.08
N ASP A 53 -5.29 5.57 -14.39
CA ASP A 53 -5.55 6.90 -13.84
C ASP A 53 -4.97 6.98 -12.41
N LEU A 54 -3.98 7.84 -12.25
CA LEU A 54 -3.38 8.17 -10.96
C LEU A 54 -4.10 9.35 -10.36
N HIS A 55 -4.62 9.15 -9.15
CA HIS A 55 -5.27 10.18 -8.36
C HIS A 55 -4.39 10.50 -7.15
N PHE A 56 -4.04 11.77 -6.98
CA PHE A 56 -3.24 12.23 -5.85
C PHE A 56 -4.00 13.24 -5.00
N VAL A 57 -4.13 12.96 -3.70
CA VAL A 57 -4.67 13.92 -2.73
C VAL A 57 -3.51 14.56 -2.00
N VAL A 58 -3.25 15.85 -2.25
CA VAL A 58 -1.96 16.51 -1.99
C VAL A 58 -2.11 17.92 -1.44
N ASP A 59 -1.07 18.38 -0.74
CA ASP A 59 -0.86 19.81 -0.51
C ASP A 59 -0.37 20.52 -1.79
N GLY A 60 -0.30 21.87 -1.74
CA GLY A 60 0.12 22.66 -2.91
C GLY A 60 1.56 22.42 -3.35
N GLU A 61 2.49 22.21 -2.41
CA GLU A 61 3.92 22.00 -2.72
C GLU A 61 4.13 20.65 -3.43
N ALA A 62 3.47 19.60 -2.95
CA ALA A 62 3.50 18.27 -3.55
C ALA A 62 2.77 18.23 -4.90
N ASP A 63 1.67 18.96 -5.08
CA ASP A 63 0.96 19.07 -6.36
C ASP A 63 1.89 19.60 -7.47
N ASP A 64 2.57 20.72 -7.21
CA ASP A 64 3.51 21.33 -8.17
C ASP A 64 4.70 20.41 -8.47
N ALA A 65 5.22 19.71 -7.47
CA ALA A 65 6.29 18.74 -7.64
C ALA A 65 5.84 17.56 -8.52
N MET A 66 4.68 16.96 -8.23
CA MET A 66 4.17 15.80 -8.96
C MET A 66 3.86 16.14 -10.41
N LYS A 67 3.18 17.27 -10.68
CA LYS A 67 2.91 17.74 -12.05
C LYS A 67 4.19 17.93 -12.86
N ARG A 68 5.21 18.56 -12.25
CA ARG A 68 6.52 18.74 -12.89
C ARG A 68 7.21 17.40 -13.16
N ILE A 69 7.17 16.45 -12.24
CA ILE A 69 7.84 15.16 -12.45
C ILE A 69 7.16 14.35 -13.56
N PHE A 70 5.83 14.26 -13.52
CA PHE A 70 5.06 13.50 -14.49
C PHE A 70 5.09 14.08 -15.90
N SER A 71 5.26 15.40 -16.05
CA SER A 71 5.48 16.00 -17.38
C SER A 71 6.78 15.51 -18.05
N HIS A 72 7.76 15.04 -17.27
CA HIS A 72 9.02 14.51 -17.79
C HIS A 72 8.99 13.00 -18.06
N TRP A 73 8.14 12.23 -17.35
CA TRP A 73 8.15 10.76 -17.45
C TRP A 73 7.54 10.22 -18.75
N ARG A 74 6.73 11.02 -19.47
CA ARG A 74 6.14 10.67 -20.78
C ARG A 74 5.58 9.24 -20.83
N LEU A 75 4.77 8.87 -19.82
CA LEU A 75 4.23 7.52 -19.69
C LEU A 75 3.01 7.32 -20.61
N ASP A 76 3.02 6.25 -21.39
CA ASP A 76 1.89 5.88 -22.25
C ASP A 76 0.71 5.33 -21.44
N ASN A 77 -0.49 5.82 -21.76
CA ASN A 77 -1.74 5.41 -21.13
C ASN A 77 -1.76 5.61 -19.60
N VAL A 78 -1.05 6.61 -19.08
CA VAL A 78 -1.10 7.01 -17.66
C VAL A 78 -1.62 8.43 -17.56
N ASN A 79 -2.75 8.61 -16.88
CA ASN A 79 -3.34 9.91 -16.62
C ASN A 79 -3.07 10.35 -15.18
N LEU A 80 -2.94 11.65 -14.97
CA LEU A 80 -2.70 12.27 -13.67
C LEU A 80 -3.86 13.18 -13.29
N ARG A 81 -4.39 13.04 -12.07
CA ARG A 81 -5.35 13.96 -11.47
C ARG A 81 -4.95 14.27 -10.04
N THR A 82 -5.05 15.53 -9.65
CA THR A 82 -4.70 15.97 -8.30
C THR A 82 -5.88 16.65 -7.60
N TYR A 83 -5.96 16.48 -6.29
CA TYR A 83 -7.02 16.99 -5.42
C TYR A 83 -6.38 17.64 -4.20
N ARG A 84 -6.80 18.86 -3.86
CA ARG A 84 -6.22 19.60 -2.74
C ARG A 84 -6.69 19.01 -1.42
N MET A 85 -5.77 18.51 -0.61
CA MET A 85 -6.08 17.87 0.67
C MET A 85 -6.76 18.83 1.67
N ASP A 86 -6.41 20.12 1.62
CA ASP A 86 -6.93 21.15 2.53
C ASP A 86 -8.44 21.32 2.46
N ASP A 87 -9.03 21.04 1.30
CA ASP A 87 -10.48 21.17 1.07
C ASP A 87 -11.27 20.13 1.87
N TYR A 88 -10.65 18.98 2.15
CA TYR A 88 -11.29 17.84 2.82
C TYR A 88 -10.81 17.68 4.26
N LEU A 89 -9.60 18.13 4.60
CA LEU A 89 -9.00 17.91 5.92
C LEU A 89 -9.71 18.69 7.04
N LYS A 90 -10.36 19.82 6.70
CA LYS A 90 -11.02 20.72 7.66
C LYS A 90 -12.04 19.99 8.55
N GLN A 91 -12.76 19.01 8.01
CA GLN A 91 -13.78 18.25 8.75
C GLN A 91 -13.20 17.38 9.88
N PHE A 92 -11.91 17.05 9.82
CA PHE A 92 -11.24 16.20 10.81
C PHE A 92 -10.49 16.96 11.88
N ARG A 93 -10.40 18.31 11.78
CA ARG A 93 -9.62 19.14 12.71
C ARG A 93 -10.03 18.98 14.18
N TYR A 94 -11.30 18.70 14.43
CA TYR A 94 -11.84 18.53 15.78
C TYR A 94 -11.88 17.09 16.27
N VAL A 95 -11.44 16.13 15.46
CA VAL A 95 -11.44 14.71 15.85
C VAL A 95 -10.32 14.47 16.85
N PRO A 96 -10.61 14.04 18.10
CA PRO A 96 -9.58 13.69 19.07
C PRO A 96 -8.71 12.55 18.55
N ASN A 97 -7.44 12.85 18.25
CA ASN A 97 -6.53 11.91 17.59
C ASN A 97 -5.11 12.08 18.13
N ARG A 98 -4.46 10.96 18.47
CA ARG A 98 -3.06 10.89 18.91
C ARG A 98 -2.17 10.12 17.94
N HIS A 99 -2.68 9.83 16.74
CA HIS A 99 -1.90 9.16 15.72
C HIS A 99 -0.70 10.02 15.30
N VAL A 100 0.46 9.37 15.06
CA VAL A 100 1.73 10.05 14.78
C VAL A 100 1.70 10.89 13.49
N ALA A 101 0.87 10.52 12.52
CA ALA A 101 0.65 11.30 11.29
C ALA A 101 -0.40 12.41 11.44
N GLY A 102 -0.88 12.66 12.66
CA GLY A 102 -1.99 13.59 12.90
C GLY A 102 -3.29 13.10 12.25
N VAL A 103 -4.09 14.04 11.75
CA VAL A 103 -5.43 13.78 11.21
C VAL A 103 -5.45 13.42 9.72
N THR A 104 -4.33 13.54 9.00
CA THR A 104 -4.31 13.30 7.55
C THR A 104 -4.73 11.89 7.13
N PRO A 105 -4.38 10.81 7.86
CA PRO A 105 -4.85 9.47 7.50
C PRO A 105 -6.38 9.34 7.47
N LEU A 106 -7.12 10.20 8.20
CA LEU A 106 -8.59 10.23 8.16
C LEU A 106 -9.13 10.64 6.77
N LEU A 107 -8.32 11.27 5.90
CA LEU A 107 -8.71 11.54 4.52
C LEU A 107 -9.03 10.25 3.74
N LYS A 108 -8.49 9.08 4.13
CA LYS A 108 -8.84 7.79 3.54
C LYS A 108 -10.34 7.48 3.67
N LEU A 109 -10.98 7.96 4.75
CA LEU A 109 -12.42 7.75 5.00
C LEU A 109 -13.30 8.53 4.02
N VAL A 110 -12.80 9.61 3.42
CA VAL A 110 -13.56 10.49 2.52
C VAL A 110 -13.12 10.39 1.06
N ILE A 111 -12.34 9.37 0.70
CA ILE A 111 -12.01 9.04 -0.70
C ILE A 111 -13.28 8.97 -1.59
N PRO A 112 -14.42 8.36 -1.15
CA PRO A 112 -15.65 8.34 -1.96
C PRO A 112 -16.20 9.73 -2.30
N THR A 113 -15.93 10.72 -1.44
CA THR A 113 -16.33 12.13 -1.61
C THR A 113 -15.32 12.92 -2.43
N ILE A 114 -14.03 12.61 -2.30
CA ILE A 114 -12.94 13.28 -3.03
C ILE A 114 -12.98 12.93 -4.51
N LEU A 115 -13.11 11.65 -4.84
CA LEU A 115 -13.02 11.19 -6.22
C LEU A 115 -14.32 11.43 -7.01
N PRO A 116 -14.25 11.73 -8.31
CA PRO A 116 -15.41 11.95 -9.16
C PRO A 116 -16.38 10.76 -9.16
N VAL A 117 -17.67 11.04 -9.36
CA VAL A 117 -18.74 10.03 -9.39
C VAL A 117 -18.48 8.93 -10.42
N GLY A 118 -17.84 9.26 -11.55
CA GLY A 118 -17.48 8.31 -12.59
C GLY A 118 -16.38 7.29 -12.21
N VAL A 119 -15.64 7.53 -11.12
CA VAL A 119 -14.68 6.54 -10.58
C VAL A 119 -15.45 5.57 -9.69
N GLU A 120 -15.59 4.32 -10.12
CA GLU A 120 -16.43 3.31 -9.43
C GLU A 120 -15.65 2.41 -8.47
N LYS A 121 -14.36 2.19 -8.72
CA LYS A 121 -13.43 1.38 -7.93
C LYS A 121 -12.07 2.09 -7.88
N VAL A 122 -11.33 1.94 -6.79
CA VAL A 122 -9.98 2.51 -6.67
C VAL A 122 -9.14 1.71 -5.69
N ILE A 123 -7.84 1.57 -5.94
CA ILE A 123 -6.87 1.03 -4.98
C ILE A 123 -6.15 2.22 -4.32
N TYR A 124 -6.24 2.35 -3.01
CA TYR A 124 -5.38 3.22 -2.22
C TYR A 124 -4.12 2.49 -1.78
N ILE A 125 -2.96 3.14 -1.84
CA ILE A 125 -1.67 2.59 -1.37
C ILE A 125 -0.85 3.66 -0.63
N ASP A 126 -0.33 3.32 0.56
CA ASP A 126 0.63 4.13 1.30
C ASP A 126 1.97 4.26 0.53
N THR A 127 2.58 5.45 0.60
CA THR A 127 3.76 5.81 -0.21
C THR A 127 5.05 5.08 0.14
N ASP A 128 5.07 4.35 1.25
CA ASP A 128 6.19 3.57 1.79
C ASP A 128 6.07 2.07 1.45
N THR A 129 5.51 1.79 0.28
CA THR A 129 5.35 0.46 -0.26
C THR A 129 6.22 0.22 -1.50
N LEU A 130 6.50 -1.05 -1.80
CA LEU A 130 7.17 -1.48 -3.03
C LEU A 130 6.40 -2.63 -3.67
N PHE A 131 6.21 -2.55 -4.99
CA PHE A 131 5.59 -3.60 -5.79
C PHE A 131 6.61 -4.67 -6.15
N HIS A 132 6.17 -5.94 -6.13
CA HIS A 132 6.90 -7.14 -6.54
C HIS A 132 6.11 -7.98 -7.57
N ALA A 133 4.97 -7.46 -8.01
CA ALA A 133 4.04 -8.05 -8.96
C ALA A 133 3.30 -6.95 -9.74
N ASN A 134 2.68 -7.33 -10.86
CA ASN A 134 1.90 -6.40 -11.68
C ASN A 134 0.65 -5.90 -10.92
N VAL A 135 0.42 -4.58 -10.94
CA VAL A 135 -0.70 -3.91 -10.24
C VAL A 135 -2.08 -4.39 -10.70
N LYS A 136 -2.22 -4.85 -11.96
CA LYS A 136 -3.46 -5.46 -12.44
C LYS A 136 -3.85 -6.69 -11.61
N GLN A 137 -2.89 -7.51 -11.17
CA GLN A 137 -3.25 -8.64 -10.31
C GLN A 137 -3.84 -8.19 -8.97
N LEU A 138 -3.48 -7.00 -8.46
CA LEU A 138 -4.11 -6.42 -7.27
C LEU A 138 -5.53 -5.98 -7.60
N TRP A 139 -5.71 -5.29 -8.72
CA TRP A 139 -7.00 -4.84 -9.21
C TRP A 139 -7.99 -5.99 -9.42
N ASP A 140 -7.53 -7.14 -9.93
CA ASP A 140 -8.36 -8.31 -10.19
C ASP A 140 -8.95 -8.92 -8.90
N ASN A 141 -8.47 -8.55 -7.71
CA ASN A 141 -9.14 -8.93 -6.45
C ASN A 141 -10.53 -8.29 -6.29
N PHE A 142 -10.84 -7.20 -7.01
CA PHE A 142 -12.21 -6.66 -7.02
C PHE A 142 -13.23 -7.64 -7.62
N ASP A 143 -12.80 -8.58 -8.45
CA ASP A 143 -13.68 -9.60 -9.04
C ASP A 143 -14.00 -10.72 -8.05
N GLN A 144 -13.25 -10.78 -6.93
CA GLN A 144 -13.50 -11.69 -5.81
C GLN A 144 -14.46 -11.08 -4.77
N PHE A 145 -14.91 -9.83 -4.97
CA PHE A 145 -15.86 -9.21 -4.06
C PHE A 145 -17.26 -9.81 -4.30
N ASP A 146 -17.91 -10.26 -3.22
CA ASP A 146 -19.33 -10.60 -3.26
C ASP A 146 -20.22 -9.35 -3.43
N GLU A 147 -21.53 -9.54 -3.52
CA GLU A 147 -22.46 -8.41 -3.70
C GLU A 147 -22.44 -7.39 -2.55
N ASN A 148 -22.11 -7.81 -1.32
CA ASN A 148 -22.15 -6.98 -0.11
C ASN A 148 -20.82 -6.24 0.16
N GLN A 149 -19.70 -6.82 -0.27
CA GLN A 149 -18.38 -6.28 0.03
C GLN A 149 -18.15 -4.92 -0.64
N LEU A 150 -17.73 -3.95 0.18
CA LEU A 150 -17.48 -2.55 -0.20
C LEU A 150 -15.99 -2.22 -0.24
N MET A 151 -15.20 -2.89 0.61
CA MET A 151 -13.78 -2.63 0.76
C MET A 151 -12.99 -3.90 1.07
N GLY A 152 -11.76 -3.95 0.58
CA GLY A 152 -10.81 -5.04 0.81
C GLY A 152 -9.50 -4.53 1.38
N LEU A 153 -9.07 -5.11 2.50
CA LEU A 153 -7.84 -4.75 3.20
C LEU A 153 -7.17 -6.02 3.72
N ALA A 154 -5.87 -5.97 3.97
CA ALA A 154 -5.15 -7.09 4.56
C ALA A 154 -5.14 -6.98 6.09
N LEU A 155 -5.00 -8.13 6.76
CA LEU A 155 -4.81 -8.19 8.21
C LEU A 155 -3.50 -7.51 8.63
N GLU A 156 -3.50 -6.91 9.82
CA GLU A 156 -2.31 -6.38 10.47
C GLU A 156 -1.40 -7.53 10.96
N GLN A 157 -0.10 -7.44 10.70
CA GLN A 157 0.87 -8.55 10.79
C GLN A 157 1.80 -8.46 12.01
N VAL A 158 1.37 -7.73 13.04
CA VAL A 158 2.07 -7.62 14.32
C VAL A 158 1.80 -8.85 15.18
N ASP A 159 2.80 -9.34 15.92
CA ASP A 159 2.59 -10.34 16.98
C ASP A 159 1.95 -9.67 18.21
N VAL A 160 0.73 -10.09 18.51
CA VAL A 160 -0.13 -9.47 19.51
C VAL A 160 -0.50 -10.41 20.66
N SER A 161 0.19 -11.55 20.73
CA SER A 161 -0.03 -12.61 21.72
C SER A 161 0.02 -12.13 23.18
N SER A 162 0.66 -10.98 23.44
CA SER A 162 0.79 -10.37 24.77
C SER A 162 -0.37 -9.47 25.19
N TYR A 163 -1.23 -9.00 24.28
CA TYR A 163 -2.31 -8.04 24.60
C TYR A 163 -3.67 -8.35 23.96
N CYS A 164 -3.72 -9.20 22.93
CA CYS A 164 -4.98 -9.75 22.48
C CYS A 164 -5.33 -10.94 23.38
N GLY A 165 -6.34 -10.77 24.24
CA GLY A 165 -6.87 -11.90 25.02
C GLY A 165 -7.30 -13.06 24.11
N LYS A 166 -7.40 -14.27 24.65
CA LYS A 166 -7.76 -15.51 23.91
C LYS A 166 -9.12 -15.49 23.20
N ALA A 167 -9.88 -14.40 23.29
CA ALA A 167 -11.14 -14.24 22.59
C ALA A 167 -10.88 -13.71 21.17
N VAL A 168 -10.82 -14.63 20.21
CA VAL A 168 -11.02 -14.32 18.79
C VAL A 168 -12.46 -13.84 18.65
N VAL A 169 -12.67 -12.53 18.73
CA VAL A 169 -13.97 -11.92 18.41
C VAL A 169 -13.97 -11.62 16.91
N ASN A 170 -14.46 -12.59 16.14
CA ASN A 170 -15.25 -12.47 14.90
C ASN A 170 -15.29 -11.09 14.19
N PRO A 171 -15.11 -10.94 12.85
CA PRO A 171 -14.51 -11.80 11.83
C PRO A 171 -13.04 -11.45 11.52
N ILE A 172 -12.53 -10.33 12.07
CA ILE A 172 -11.14 -9.89 11.92
C ILE A 172 -10.40 -10.24 13.22
N PRO A 173 -9.37 -11.11 13.18
CA PRO A 173 -8.59 -11.37 14.38
C PRO A 173 -7.87 -10.10 14.82
N CYS A 174 -7.78 -9.90 16.13
CA CYS A 174 -6.87 -8.93 16.73
C CYS A 174 -5.43 -9.22 16.20
N PRO A 175 -4.68 -8.23 15.68
CA PRO A 175 -4.81 -6.78 15.86
C PRO A 175 -5.81 -6.01 14.99
N GLY A 176 -6.47 -6.64 14.03
CA GLY A 176 -7.34 -5.95 13.08
C GLY A 176 -6.79 -5.96 11.65
N ILE A 177 -7.25 -5.00 10.85
CA ILE A 177 -6.70 -4.74 9.50
C ILE A 177 -5.56 -3.74 9.53
N ASN A 178 -4.74 -3.73 8.47
CA ASN A 178 -3.80 -2.67 8.15
C ASN A 178 -4.34 -1.80 7.01
N ALA A 179 -4.37 -0.47 7.20
CA ALA A 179 -4.95 0.48 6.24
C ALA A 179 -3.95 1.00 5.19
N GLY A 180 -2.79 0.35 5.05
CA GLY A 180 -1.77 0.74 4.08
C GLY A 180 -2.19 0.51 2.63
N ILE A 181 -2.99 -0.52 2.38
CA ILE A 181 -3.49 -0.88 1.05
C ILE A 181 -4.98 -1.17 1.17
N MET A 182 -5.79 -0.45 0.38
CA MET A 182 -7.25 -0.54 0.45
C MET A 182 -7.84 -0.63 -0.95
N LEU A 183 -8.56 -1.71 -1.23
CA LEU A 183 -9.43 -1.82 -2.39
C LEU A 183 -10.78 -1.22 -2.04
N LEU A 184 -11.19 -0.16 -2.71
CA LEU A 184 -12.42 0.56 -2.41
C LEU A 184 -13.38 0.53 -3.59
N HIS A 185 -14.55 -0.10 -3.40
CA HIS A 185 -15.62 -0.05 -4.39
C HIS A 185 -16.47 1.22 -4.16
N LEU A 186 -15.99 2.34 -4.70
CA LEU A 186 -16.58 3.68 -4.50
C LEU A 186 -18.06 3.76 -4.87
N LYS A 187 -18.49 3.12 -5.97
CA LYS A 187 -19.92 3.09 -6.33
C LYS A 187 -20.77 2.47 -5.22
N LYS A 188 -20.36 1.32 -4.69
CA LYS A 188 -21.08 0.68 -3.57
C LYS A 188 -20.97 1.52 -2.30
N LEU A 189 -19.80 2.05 -1.96
CA LEU A 189 -19.60 2.93 -0.80
C LEU A 189 -20.53 4.15 -0.83
N ARG A 190 -20.65 4.84 -1.97
CA ARG A 190 -21.57 5.99 -2.16
C ARG A 190 -23.05 5.59 -2.12
N GLY A 191 -23.37 4.37 -2.54
CA GLY A 191 -24.73 3.82 -2.44
C GLY A 191 -25.10 3.37 -1.02
N HIS A 192 -24.14 3.33 -0.10
CA HIS A 192 -24.35 3.07 1.32
C HIS A 192 -24.22 4.36 2.12
N ALA A 193 -24.72 4.36 3.36
CA ALA A 193 -24.55 5.47 4.30
C ALA A 193 -23.12 5.55 4.86
N TRP A 194 -22.09 5.46 3.99
CA TRP A 194 -20.67 5.42 4.34
C TRP A 194 -20.26 6.56 5.26
N ASP A 195 -20.69 7.78 4.92
CA ASP A 195 -20.43 8.97 5.72
C ASP A 195 -21.00 8.87 7.13
N SER A 196 -22.22 8.35 7.27
CA SER A 196 -22.83 8.13 8.56
C SER A 196 -22.10 7.05 9.36
N MET A 197 -21.65 5.97 8.70
CA MET A 197 -20.91 4.88 9.35
C MET A 197 -19.62 5.36 9.99
N TRP A 198 -18.73 6.02 9.23
CA TRP A 198 -17.44 6.44 9.79
C TRP A 198 -17.61 7.57 10.83
N LYS A 199 -18.56 8.49 10.64
CA LYS A 199 -18.86 9.55 11.63
C LYS A 199 -19.34 8.94 12.95
N GLN A 200 -20.21 7.93 12.87
CA GLN A 200 -20.73 7.23 14.04
C GLN A 200 -19.61 6.53 14.81
N ILE A 201 -18.74 5.77 14.13
CA ILE A 201 -17.61 5.10 14.79
C ILE A 201 -16.66 6.11 15.42
N ILE A 202 -16.32 7.22 14.74
CA ILE A 202 -15.48 8.27 15.34
C ILE A 202 -16.08 8.79 16.64
N LYS A 203 -17.39 9.08 16.66
CA LYS A 203 -18.07 9.58 17.87
C LYS A 203 -17.98 8.58 19.03
N GLU A 204 -18.10 7.30 18.75
CA GLU A 204 -18.07 6.24 19.76
C GLU A 204 -16.65 5.99 20.28
N GLU A 205 -15.67 5.89 19.38
CA GLU A 205 -14.25 5.68 19.71
C GLU A 205 -13.66 6.86 20.49
N THR A 206 -14.19 8.07 20.30
CA THR A 206 -13.73 9.29 20.99
C THR A 206 -14.61 9.71 22.18
N PHE A 207 -15.69 8.95 22.44
CA PHE A 207 -16.57 9.19 23.59
C PHE A 207 -15.80 9.12 24.93
N GLY A 208 -16.17 10.00 25.86
CA GLY A 208 -15.55 10.08 27.19
C GLY A 208 -14.14 10.68 27.20
N GLY A 209 -13.80 11.50 26.20
CA GLY A 209 -12.46 12.12 26.10
C GLY A 209 -11.38 11.16 25.61
N ARG A 210 -11.77 10.06 24.94
CA ARG A 210 -10.85 9.13 24.28
C ARG A 210 -10.35 9.70 22.97
N PHE A 211 -9.29 9.10 22.44
CA PHE A 211 -8.64 9.54 21.20
C PHE A 211 -8.43 8.35 20.27
N LEU A 212 -8.51 8.59 18.96
CA LEU A 212 -8.04 7.63 17.96
C LEU A 212 -6.52 7.46 18.11
N ARG A 213 -6.08 6.22 18.35
CA ARG A 213 -4.66 5.88 18.53
C ARG A 213 -3.98 5.52 17.21
N VAL A 214 -4.70 4.75 16.38
CA VAL A 214 -4.27 4.32 15.05
C VAL A 214 -5.11 4.95 13.93
N GLY A 215 -5.60 6.17 14.18
CA GLY A 215 -6.29 6.99 13.17
C GLY A 215 -7.49 6.30 12.53
N GLU A 216 -7.53 6.31 11.20
CA GLU A 216 -8.55 5.71 10.35
C GLU A 216 -8.62 4.19 10.49
N GLN A 217 -7.52 3.51 10.78
CA GLN A 217 -7.50 2.05 10.97
C GLN A 217 -8.40 1.63 12.14
N GLN A 218 -8.46 2.44 13.20
CA GLN A 218 -9.39 2.21 14.32
C GLN A 218 -10.85 2.36 13.88
N VAL A 219 -11.13 3.36 13.04
CA VAL A 219 -12.47 3.61 12.49
C VAL A 219 -12.91 2.48 11.57
N LEU A 220 -12.03 2.04 10.66
CA LEU A 220 -12.31 0.94 9.72
C LEU A 220 -12.54 -0.38 10.46
N ASN A 221 -11.72 -0.71 11.45
CA ASN A 221 -11.95 -1.89 12.30
C ASN A 221 -13.33 -1.83 12.99
N GLY A 222 -13.74 -0.66 13.51
CA GLY A 222 -15.07 -0.47 14.11
C GLY A 222 -16.23 -0.66 13.12
N ILE A 223 -16.09 -0.17 11.88
CA ILE A 223 -17.09 -0.38 10.82
C ILE A 223 -17.23 -1.88 10.50
N ILE A 224 -16.11 -2.59 10.35
CA ILE A 224 -16.11 -4.01 9.98
C ILE A 224 -16.61 -4.88 11.14
N ALA A 225 -16.26 -4.55 12.39
CA ALA A 225 -16.77 -5.25 13.57
C ALA A 225 -18.31 -5.20 13.65
N ARG A 226 -18.92 -4.10 13.19
CA ARG A 226 -20.39 -3.98 13.11
C ARG A 226 -21.00 -4.66 11.90
N ASN A 227 -20.33 -4.59 10.76
CA ASN A 227 -20.82 -5.12 9.50
C ASN A 227 -19.76 -5.97 8.79
N PRO A 228 -19.47 -7.18 9.28
CA PRO A 228 -18.50 -8.12 8.71
C PRO A 228 -18.58 -8.31 7.19
N LYS A 229 -19.80 -8.34 6.65
CA LYS A 229 -20.10 -8.61 5.24
C LYS A 229 -19.62 -7.51 4.28
N LEU A 230 -19.30 -6.32 4.80
CA LEU A 230 -18.80 -5.21 3.96
C LEU A 230 -17.31 -5.35 3.63
N TYR A 231 -16.62 -6.31 4.26
CA TYR A 231 -15.18 -6.49 4.19
C TYR A 231 -14.78 -7.73 3.39
N TYR A 232 -13.83 -7.52 2.48
CA TYR A 232 -13.09 -8.58 1.79
C TYR A 232 -11.69 -8.73 2.42
N ASN A 233 -11.33 -9.95 2.82
CA ASN A 233 -10.01 -10.23 3.38
C ASN A 233 -8.97 -10.35 2.27
N LEU A 234 -8.20 -9.29 2.04
CA LEU A 234 -7.15 -9.27 1.02
C LEU A 234 -6.00 -10.23 1.41
N PRO A 235 -5.52 -11.08 0.50
CA PRO A 235 -4.39 -11.97 0.78
C PRO A 235 -3.16 -11.23 1.32
N CYS A 236 -2.48 -11.81 2.30
CA CYS A 236 -1.47 -11.12 3.08
C CYS A 236 -0.22 -10.74 2.25
N GLU A 237 0.06 -11.46 1.17
CA GLU A 237 1.17 -11.20 0.26
C GLU A 237 1.05 -9.86 -0.50
N TRP A 238 -0.16 -9.29 -0.52
CA TRP A 238 -0.44 -7.95 -1.03
C TRP A 238 -0.18 -6.84 0.00
N ASN A 239 0.16 -7.16 1.24
CA ASN A 239 0.53 -6.17 2.26
C ASN A 239 1.51 -6.79 3.27
N VAL A 240 2.69 -7.22 2.81
CA VAL A 240 3.72 -7.80 3.68
C VAL A 240 4.38 -6.68 4.49
N GLN A 241 4.06 -6.61 5.78
CA GLN A 241 4.42 -5.50 6.66
C GLN A 241 5.77 -5.76 7.34
N LEU A 242 6.73 -4.85 7.11
CA LEU A 242 8.13 -5.02 7.53
C LEU A 242 8.46 -4.39 8.89
N CYS A 243 7.45 -4.12 9.72
CA CYS A 243 7.64 -3.46 11.02
C CYS A 243 8.30 -4.33 12.09
N PHE A 244 8.24 -5.67 11.98
CA PHE A 244 8.70 -6.61 13.00
C PHE A 244 9.14 -7.96 12.40
N ASP A 245 10.02 -8.68 13.12
CA ASP A 245 10.40 -10.07 12.81
C ASP A 245 9.18 -11.03 12.77
N SER A 246 8.05 -10.61 13.37
CA SER A 246 6.79 -11.36 13.37
C SER A 246 6.08 -11.42 12.02
N GLY A 247 6.36 -10.51 11.08
CA GLY A 247 5.71 -10.49 9.77
C GLY A 247 5.87 -11.82 9.01
N ARG A 248 7.01 -12.51 9.21
CA ARG A 248 7.26 -13.85 8.63
C ARG A 248 6.36 -14.94 9.22
N LYS A 249 5.92 -14.79 10.47
CA LYS A 249 5.03 -15.75 11.14
C LYS A 249 3.58 -15.56 10.72
N THR A 250 3.16 -14.31 10.56
CA THR A 250 1.77 -13.93 10.26
C THR A 250 1.46 -13.96 8.78
N CYS A 251 2.46 -13.74 7.91
CA CYS A 251 2.34 -13.88 6.46
C CYS A 251 3.58 -14.60 5.89
N PRO A 252 3.59 -15.94 5.88
CA PRO A 252 4.70 -16.68 5.32
C PRO A 252 4.66 -16.59 3.79
N VAL A 253 5.70 -15.97 3.21
CA VAL A 253 5.83 -15.72 1.78
C VAL A 253 7.19 -16.17 1.26
N VAL A 254 7.25 -16.49 -0.04
CA VAL A 254 8.51 -16.69 -0.75
C VAL A 254 9.03 -15.36 -1.25
N TRP A 255 10.27 -15.07 -0.89
CA TRP A 255 11.04 -13.95 -1.42
C TRP A 255 11.71 -14.38 -2.73
N PRO A 256 11.68 -13.55 -3.79
CA PRO A 256 12.51 -13.80 -4.95
C PRO A 256 13.98 -13.86 -4.53
N ILE A 257 14.65 -14.97 -4.82
CA ILE A 257 16.07 -15.11 -4.49
C ILE A 257 16.85 -14.31 -5.53
N ASN A 258 17.65 -13.35 -5.07
CA ASN A 258 18.45 -12.47 -5.90
C ASN A 258 17.57 -11.60 -6.83
N TYR A 259 18.10 -10.51 -7.37
CA TYR A 259 17.50 -9.60 -8.38
C TYR A 259 16.25 -10.12 -9.14
N PRO A 260 15.33 -9.24 -9.57
CA PRO A 260 14.17 -9.65 -10.39
C PRO A 260 14.52 -10.58 -11.57
N ASN A 261 15.75 -10.48 -12.09
CA ASN A 261 16.31 -11.22 -13.22
C ASN A 261 17.03 -12.55 -12.84
N SER A 262 17.07 -12.91 -11.56
CA SER A 262 17.76 -14.09 -11.04
C SER A 262 16.85 -14.96 -10.17
N THR A 263 15.55 -14.67 -10.21
CA THR A 263 14.52 -15.41 -9.50
C THR A 263 14.46 -16.85 -10.01
N ASN A 264 14.72 -17.82 -9.14
CA ASN A 264 14.57 -19.24 -9.48
C ASN A 264 13.07 -19.62 -9.50
N CYS A 265 12.46 -19.60 -10.68
CA CYS A 265 11.05 -19.95 -10.85
C CYS A 265 10.73 -21.41 -10.48
N GLU A 266 11.70 -22.33 -10.48
CA GLU A 266 11.45 -23.73 -10.06
C GLU A 266 11.24 -23.82 -8.55
N THR A 267 12.09 -23.19 -7.76
CA THR A 267 11.91 -23.08 -6.29
C THR A 267 10.57 -22.43 -5.95
N MET A 268 10.14 -21.45 -6.75
CA MET A 268 8.84 -20.80 -6.59
C MET A 268 7.66 -21.72 -6.89
N ARG A 269 7.74 -22.54 -7.94
CA ARG A 269 6.68 -23.51 -8.29
C ARG A 269 6.50 -24.60 -7.25
N THR A 270 7.58 -24.96 -6.54
CA THR A 270 7.58 -26.03 -5.54
C THR A 270 7.23 -25.57 -4.13
N SER A 271 7.11 -24.26 -3.90
CA SER A 271 6.82 -23.73 -2.56
C SER A 271 5.35 -23.86 -2.17
N SER A 272 5.10 -24.16 -0.91
CA SER A 272 3.76 -24.14 -0.30
C SER A 272 3.28 -22.73 0.07
N PHE A 273 4.16 -21.73 0.00
CA PHE A 273 3.85 -20.34 0.37
C PHE A 273 3.68 -19.45 -0.86
N PRO A 274 2.76 -18.47 -0.83
CA PRO A 274 2.61 -17.51 -1.91
C PRO A 274 3.85 -16.63 -2.02
N ARG A 275 4.08 -16.07 -3.21
CA ARG A 275 5.16 -15.11 -3.43
C ARG A 275 4.75 -13.73 -2.90
N VAL A 276 5.70 -12.99 -2.34
CA VAL A 276 5.50 -11.58 -1.99
C VAL A 276 5.09 -10.76 -3.23
N LYS A 277 4.01 -10.00 -3.12
CA LYS A 277 3.51 -9.14 -4.21
C LYS A 277 3.65 -7.66 -3.90
N LEU A 278 3.55 -7.28 -2.63
CA LEU A 278 3.76 -5.91 -2.19
C LEU A 278 4.29 -5.87 -0.75
N THR A 279 5.38 -5.13 -0.54
CA THR A 279 5.99 -4.91 0.79
C THR A 279 5.69 -3.53 1.33
N HIS A 280 5.29 -3.44 2.59
CA HIS A 280 4.91 -2.21 3.26
C HIS A 280 5.92 -1.88 4.39
N HIS A 281 6.67 -0.79 4.22
CA HIS A 281 7.72 -0.34 5.14
C HIS A 281 7.12 0.56 6.24
N ASN A 282 6.34 -0.06 7.13
CA ASN A 282 5.66 0.59 8.27
C ASN A 282 6.62 1.36 9.20
N THR A 283 7.89 0.97 9.29
CA THR A 283 8.91 1.58 10.14
C THR A 283 10.01 2.27 9.34
N SER A 284 10.64 3.28 9.95
CA SER A 284 11.78 3.97 9.35
C SER A 284 13.07 3.15 9.42
N PRO A 285 14.03 3.36 8.49
CA PRO A 285 13.94 4.24 7.33
C PRO A 285 13.05 3.67 6.21
N LYS A 286 12.33 4.56 5.51
CA LYS A 286 11.41 4.21 4.44
C LYS A 286 12.09 4.31 3.06
N PRO A 287 11.67 3.53 2.05
CA PRO A 287 12.22 3.64 0.70
C PRO A 287 12.08 5.07 0.17
N GLY A 288 13.20 5.71 -0.19
CA GLY A 288 13.23 7.10 -0.64
C GLY A 288 13.64 8.15 0.43
N ASP A 289 13.94 7.73 1.67
CA ASP A 289 14.54 8.60 2.69
C ASP A 289 16.08 8.67 2.59
N ASP A 290 16.68 9.83 2.86
CA ASP A 290 18.15 10.04 2.80
C ASP A 290 18.96 9.08 3.70
N ARG A 291 18.38 8.67 4.84
CA ARG A 291 19.01 7.75 5.81
C ARG A 291 18.74 6.27 5.51
N PHE A 292 18.14 5.95 4.37
CA PHE A 292 17.99 4.58 3.91
C PHE A 292 19.37 4.04 3.48
N GLN A 293 20.16 3.56 4.46
CA GLN A 293 21.51 3.07 4.25
C GLN A 293 21.53 1.59 3.85
N SER A 294 22.20 1.30 2.73
CA SER A 294 22.44 -0.02 2.18
C SER A 294 23.59 -0.75 2.88
N LYS A 295 23.30 -1.63 3.84
CA LYS A 295 24.27 -2.66 4.25
C LYS A 295 23.83 -4.01 3.72
N ILE A 296 24.70 -4.66 2.94
CA ILE A 296 24.57 -6.05 2.53
C ILE A 296 24.59 -6.88 3.83
N PRO A 297 23.53 -7.66 4.14
CA PRO A 297 23.54 -8.47 5.34
C PRO A 297 24.62 -9.57 5.20
N THR A 298 25.42 -9.74 6.25
CA THR A 298 26.63 -10.59 6.25
C THR A 298 26.34 -12.06 6.55
N THR A 299 25.10 -12.42 6.89
CA THR A 299 24.70 -13.80 7.25
C THR A 299 24.15 -14.55 6.04
N PRO A 300 24.49 -15.85 5.86
CA PRO A 300 23.99 -16.68 4.77
C PRO A 300 22.45 -16.77 4.70
N GLU A 301 21.75 -16.77 5.85
CA GLU A 301 20.28 -16.79 5.92
C GLU A 301 19.62 -15.47 5.47
N ALA A 302 20.38 -14.38 5.35
CA ALA A 302 19.91 -13.08 4.87
C ALA A 302 20.27 -12.83 3.39
N ARG A 303 20.96 -13.77 2.73
CA ARG A 303 21.27 -13.71 1.29
C ARG A 303 20.09 -14.09 0.40
N SER A 304 19.08 -14.77 0.95
CA SER A 304 17.80 -15.05 0.29
C SER A 304 16.87 -13.83 0.22
N GLU A 305 17.25 -12.69 0.80
CA GLU A 305 16.43 -11.47 0.91
C GLU A 305 16.89 -10.32 -0.01
N VAL A 306 17.66 -10.61 -1.06
CA VAL A 306 18.31 -9.61 -1.92
C VAL A 306 17.52 -9.37 -3.21
N VAL A 307 16.39 -8.65 -3.14
CA VAL A 307 15.65 -8.14 -4.34
C VAL A 307 15.79 -6.62 -4.52
N LEU A 308 16.46 -5.94 -3.61
CA LEU A 308 16.56 -4.47 -3.58
C LEU A 308 17.35 -3.84 -4.74
N MET A 309 18.01 -4.61 -5.59
CA MET A 309 19.12 -4.11 -6.42
C MET A 309 18.73 -3.69 -7.84
N SER A 310 17.52 -3.16 -8.04
CA SER A 310 17.22 -2.40 -9.27
C SER A 310 16.56 -1.05 -9.02
N PHE A 311 15.99 -0.79 -7.84
CA PHE A 311 15.32 0.49 -7.57
C PHE A 311 15.62 1.17 -6.22
N THR A 312 16.12 0.49 -5.18
CA THR A 312 16.55 1.12 -3.91
C THR A 312 17.35 0.13 -3.07
N HIS A 313 18.59 0.41 -2.68
CA HIS A 313 19.40 -0.51 -1.86
C HIS A 313 19.13 -0.33 -0.35
N GLY A 314 18.67 -1.37 0.37
CA GLY A 314 18.81 -1.46 1.85
C GLY A 314 17.66 -2.12 2.63
N TYR A 315 17.99 -2.82 3.72
CA TYR A 315 17.08 -3.23 4.80
C TYR A 315 17.31 -2.29 6.00
N PRO A 316 16.26 -1.79 6.69
CA PRO A 316 16.38 -1.17 8.01
C PRO A 316 17.09 -2.06 9.02
N ARG A 317 18.06 -1.53 9.77
CA ARG A 317 18.43 -2.07 11.09
C ARG A 317 17.70 -1.28 12.16
N GLY A 318 16.92 -1.97 12.98
CA GLY A 318 16.26 -1.42 14.16
C GLY A 318 14.91 -0.78 13.85
N CYS A 319 13.88 -1.17 14.62
CA CYS A 319 12.58 -0.52 14.59
C CYS A 319 12.76 0.92 15.11
N GLY A 320 12.88 1.89 14.19
CA GLY A 320 12.71 3.29 14.52
C GLY A 320 11.26 3.61 14.89
N SER A 321 11.04 4.78 15.47
CA SER A 321 9.70 5.32 15.74
C SER A 321 8.82 5.31 14.49
N TYR A 322 7.55 4.91 14.61
CA TYR A 322 6.55 5.02 13.55
C TYR A 322 6.55 6.45 12.97
N GLU A 323 6.97 6.59 11.71
CA GLU A 323 7.02 7.88 11.01
C GLU A 323 6.10 7.85 9.80
N HIS A 324 4.79 7.87 10.05
CA HIS A 324 3.80 8.06 8.98
C HIS A 324 3.71 9.55 8.67
N THR A 325 4.05 9.92 7.45
CA THR A 325 3.94 11.30 6.96
C THR A 325 3.08 11.23 5.72
N THR A 326 1.76 11.20 5.90
CA THR A 326 0.84 11.15 4.77
C THR A 326 0.42 12.58 4.50
N TYR A 327 1.03 13.23 3.50
CA TYR A 327 0.53 14.47 2.87
C TYR A 327 0.15 14.22 1.41
N LEU A 328 0.09 12.94 1.03
CA LEU A 328 -0.05 12.45 -0.34
C LEU A 328 -0.75 11.10 -0.25
N LEU A 329 -2.00 11.03 -0.70
CA LEU A 329 -2.71 9.76 -0.94
C LEU A 329 -2.50 9.37 -2.40
N VAL A 330 -2.09 8.14 -2.66
CA VAL A 330 -1.93 7.61 -4.01
C VAL A 330 -3.00 6.58 -4.29
N LEU A 331 -3.73 6.80 -5.37
CA LEU A 331 -4.94 6.09 -5.73
C LEU A 331 -4.86 5.66 -7.20
N PHE A 332 -5.11 4.39 -7.47
CA PHE A 332 -5.06 3.80 -8.80
C PHE A 332 -6.47 3.41 -9.25
N ASP A 333 -6.91 3.96 -10.39
CA ASP A 333 -8.09 3.52 -11.14
C ASP A 333 -7.62 2.92 -12.46
N LEU A 334 -7.85 1.62 -12.65
CA LEU A 334 -7.53 0.93 -13.88
C LEU A 334 -8.74 0.87 -14.83
N GLY A 335 -9.92 1.33 -14.42
CA GLY A 335 -11.15 1.25 -15.20
C GLY A 335 -11.77 -0.15 -15.23
N SER A 336 -13.01 -0.24 -15.71
CA SER A 336 -13.65 -1.52 -16.03
C SER A 336 -13.27 -1.90 -17.45
N TYR A 337 -12.31 -2.81 -17.61
CA TYR A 337 -12.06 -3.45 -18.89
C TYR A 337 -13.14 -4.50 -19.12
N ARG A 338 -14.14 -4.13 -19.92
CA ARG A 338 -14.91 -5.10 -20.70
C ARG A 338 -14.63 -4.86 -22.16
#